data_AF-A0A2S0QAE3-F1
#
_entry.id   AF-A0A2S0QAE3-F1
#
_cell.length_a   1.000
_cell.length_b   1.000
_cell.length_c   1.000
_cell.angle_alpha   90.00
_cell.angle_beta   90.00
_cell.angle_gamma   90.00
#
_symmetry.space_group_name_H-M   'P 1'
#
loop_
_entity.id
_entity.type
_entity.pdbx_description
1 polymer ?
#
loop_
_entity_poly.entity_id
_entity_poly.type
_entity_poly.pdbx_seq_one_letter_code
_entity_poly.pdbx_strand_id
1 'polypeptide(L)'
;MAKIKATELQYQAVFEQKLVEANTNLKRERIRVSIKQTGNSLQLRATLPLKPGDRSSGKEKKQYDLSLGIPANLEGLKTAIEESYELGKLIARHTFQWNEKYLGIKSREKQEIKNIGELLDTFDEKYYQTRQRTITSQNTFANYISVIKRNFLLTHLATKDNFEEIINSFQGNKKNELIAVSSVLIKTFNLGFQLDVTRDHVTPSHREIPEDDQIISSFDLFEKFALNRKNTNISDEIDTWEMWRWVYGMLATFGLRPRELFVQPDINWWMSPQNIDHTWKVNKNTKTGYREVIPFVPEWIELFDLQNPKPLKILEKKVAKIASVQNINWMRRDISRWFRKVGIEFQPYDLRHGCAIRAHLQGIPIKAAADNLGHTVDEHTKTYQRWFGIENRKKAFGEVISQRSLIELQKNEILALRTENERLRLEVEKLKLSKNI
;
A
#
# COMPACT_ATOMS: atom_id res chain seq x y z
N MET A 1 -12.94 33.94 44.99
CA MET A 1 -13.40 32.69 44.34
C MET A 1 -14.69 32.12 44.93
N ALA A 2 -14.85 32.00 46.25
CA ALA A 2 -16.06 31.45 46.87
C ALA A 2 -17.37 32.24 46.57
N LYS A 3 -17.33 33.59 46.61
CA LYS A 3 -18.50 34.43 46.27
C LYS A 3 -18.94 34.29 44.80
N ILE A 4 -18.00 34.25 43.85
CA ILE A 4 -18.29 34.09 42.41
C ILE A 4 -18.95 32.73 42.15
N LYS A 5 -18.41 31.66 42.76
CA LYS A 5 -18.94 30.30 42.64
C LYS A 5 -20.35 30.17 43.24
N ALA A 6 -20.65 30.88 44.32
CA ALA A 6 -22.00 30.92 44.91
C ALA A 6 -23.01 31.65 44.00
N THR A 7 -22.62 32.77 43.39
CA THR A 7 -23.46 33.51 42.43
C THR A 7 -23.74 32.69 41.17
N GLU A 8 -22.74 31.97 40.63
CA GLU A 8 -22.91 31.07 39.48
C GLU A 8 -23.85 29.90 39.79
N LEU A 9 -23.72 29.28 40.97
CA LEU A 9 -24.61 28.21 41.41
C LEU A 9 -26.06 28.69 41.55
N GLN A 10 -26.26 29.89 42.11
CA GLN A 10 -27.59 30.48 42.23
C GLN A 10 -28.19 30.79 40.85
N TYR A 11 -27.39 31.33 39.92
CA TYR A 11 -27.83 31.61 38.55
C TYR A 11 -28.22 30.32 37.81
N GLN A 12 -27.43 29.26 37.95
CA GLN A 12 -27.69 27.95 37.36
C GLN A 12 -28.99 27.35 37.91
N ALA A 13 -29.23 27.42 39.22
CA ALA A 13 -30.46 26.93 39.84
C ALA A 13 -31.71 27.68 39.35
N VAL A 14 -31.62 29.01 39.22
CA VAL A 14 -32.72 29.83 38.65
C VAL A 14 -32.98 29.46 37.19
N PHE A 15 -31.92 29.27 36.40
CA PHE A 15 -32.05 28.85 35.01
C PHE A 15 -32.72 27.49 34.87
N GLU A 16 -32.31 26.49 35.65
CA GLU A 16 -32.89 25.14 35.65
C GLU A 16 -34.38 25.18 36.03
N GLN A 17 -34.74 25.94 37.07
CA GLN A 17 -36.14 26.12 37.46
C GLN A 17 -36.97 26.74 36.32
N LYS A 18 -36.43 27.76 35.65
CA LYS A 18 -37.09 28.42 34.51
C LYS A 18 -37.22 27.51 33.29
N LEU A 19 -36.23 26.65 33.03
CA LEU A 19 -36.28 25.66 31.95
C LEU A 19 -37.37 24.61 32.20
N VAL A 20 -37.51 24.16 33.45
CA VAL A 20 -38.59 23.24 33.86
C VAL A 20 -39.96 23.90 33.73
N GLU A 21 -40.10 25.16 34.17
CA GLU A 21 -41.32 25.96 34.00
C GLU A 21 -41.70 26.10 32.52
N ALA A 22 -40.73 26.44 31.66
CA ALA A 22 -40.93 26.58 30.22
C ALA A 22 -41.46 25.29 29.58
N ASN A 23 -40.83 24.14 29.86
CA ASN A 23 -41.29 22.85 29.36
C ASN A 23 -42.67 22.45 29.90
N THR A 24 -42.97 22.81 31.14
CA THR A 24 -44.30 22.59 31.74
C THR A 24 -45.37 23.41 31.02
N ASN A 25 -45.07 24.66 30.66
CA ASN A 25 -45.97 25.53 29.90
C ASN A 25 -46.22 24.99 28.48
N LEU A 26 -45.15 24.65 27.74
CA LEU A 26 -45.27 24.05 26.42
C LEU A 26 -46.13 22.78 26.43
N LYS A 27 -45.95 21.92 27.45
CA LYS A 27 -46.76 20.70 27.64
C LYS A 27 -48.22 21.02 27.96
N ARG A 28 -48.48 21.98 28.84
CA ARG A 28 -49.83 22.44 29.22
C ARG A 28 -50.62 22.94 28.01
N GLU A 29 -49.93 23.69 27.14
CA GLU A 29 -50.48 24.26 25.91
C GLU A 29 -50.49 23.29 24.73
N ARG A 30 -50.10 22.02 24.95
CA ARG A 30 -50.07 20.95 23.95
C ARG A 30 -49.18 21.25 22.75
N ILE A 31 -48.14 22.07 22.94
CA ILE A 31 -47.09 22.27 21.95
C ILE A 31 -46.23 21.00 21.89
N ARG A 32 -46.12 20.38 20.72
CA ARG A 32 -45.41 19.11 20.51
C ARG A 32 -43.87 19.27 20.42
N VAL A 33 -43.33 20.23 21.16
CA VAL A 33 -41.91 20.59 21.20
C VAL A 33 -41.49 20.75 22.66
N SER A 34 -40.29 20.27 23.01
CA SER A 34 -39.68 20.47 24.33
C SER A 34 -38.28 21.07 24.18
N ILE A 35 -37.84 21.86 25.15
CA ILE A 35 -36.52 22.48 25.18
C ILE A 35 -35.59 21.60 26.04
N LYS A 36 -34.42 21.26 25.51
CA LYS A 36 -33.40 20.48 26.20
C LYS A 36 -32.09 21.27 26.26
N GLN A 37 -31.49 21.36 27.43
CA GLN A 37 -30.12 21.85 27.58
C GLN A 37 -29.12 20.72 27.23
N THR A 38 -28.17 21.03 26.36
CA THR A 38 -27.03 20.17 26.04
C THR A 38 -25.76 21.01 26.14
N GLY A 39 -24.98 20.82 27.21
CA GLY A 39 -23.83 21.66 27.53
C GLY A 39 -24.23 23.14 27.70
N ASN A 40 -23.56 24.02 26.98
CA ASN A 40 -23.82 25.47 26.99
C ASN A 40 -24.87 25.92 25.96
N SER A 41 -25.69 25.00 25.43
CA SER A 41 -26.66 25.30 24.37
C SER A 41 -28.04 24.71 24.66
N LEU A 42 -29.07 25.36 24.11
CA LEU A 42 -30.46 24.89 24.13
C LEU A 42 -30.84 24.30 22.76
N GLN A 43 -31.49 23.14 22.80
CA GLN A 43 -31.96 22.40 21.64
C GLN A 43 -33.47 22.18 21.72
N LEU A 44 -34.14 22.21 20.56
CA LEU A 44 -35.57 21.90 20.47
C LEU A 44 -35.75 20.43 20.10
N ARG A 45 -36.46 19.70 20.95
CA ARG A 45 -36.79 18.29 20.74
C ARG A 45 -38.21 18.15 20.24
N ALA A 46 -38.37 17.59 19.04
CA ALA A 46 -39.67 17.38 18.41
C ALA A 46 -39.69 16.11 17.54
N THR A 47 -40.88 15.58 17.25
CA THR A 47 -41.06 14.48 16.29
C THR A 47 -41.40 15.05 14.92
N LEU A 48 -40.52 14.86 13.94
CA LEU A 48 -40.59 15.48 12.62
C LEU A 48 -40.52 14.42 11.51
N PRO A 49 -40.92 14.76 10.26
CA PRO A 49 -40.62 13.93 9.08
C PRO A 49 -39.13 13.61 9.01
N LEU A 50 -38.78 12.46 8.42
CA LEU A 50 -37.38 12.07 8.27
C LEU A 50 -36.55 13.19 7.64
N LYS A 51 -35.40 13.47 8.23
CA LYS A 51 -34.41 14.40 7.70
C LYS A 51 -33.90 13.90 6.33
N PRO A 52 -33.65 14.77 5.33
CA PRO A 52 -33.05 14.37 4.08
C PRO A 52 -31.76 13.56 4.30
N GLY A 53 -31.69 12.36 3.74
CA GLY A 53 -30.56 11.42 3.89
C GLY A 53 -30.63 10.47 5.09
N ASP A 54 -31.57 10.64 6.03
CA ASP A 54 -31.77 9.74 7.16
C ASP A 54 -32.67 8.56 6.72
N ARG A 55 -32.23 7.31 6.91
CA ARG A 55 -33.02 6.10 6.60
C ARG A 55 -33.48 5.44 7.89
N SER A 56 -34.79 5.28 8.08
CA SER A 56 -35.37 4.59 9.23
C SER A 56 -36.34 3.52 8.73
N SER A 57 -36.03 2.25 8.95
CA SER A 57 -36.85 1.11 8.49
C SER A 57 -38.31 1.26 8.93
N GLY A 58 -39.20 1.53 7.98
CA GLY A 58 -40.66 1.56 8.16
C GLY A 58 -41.25 2.75 8.92
N LYS A 59 -40.50 3.82 9.21
CA LYS A 59 -41.03 5.00 9.93
C LYS A 59 -40.90 6.29 9.13
N GLU A 60 -42.00 6.99 8.90
CA GLU A 60 -42.03 8.30 8.21
C GLU A 60 -41.60 9.48 9.10
N LYS A 61 -41.60 9.30 10.42
CA LYS A 61 -41.26 10.33 11.41
C LYS A 61 -40.33 9.81 12.48
N LYS A 62 -39.45 10.67 12.98
CA LYS A 62 -38.46 10.39 14.04
C LYS A 62 -38.33 11.59 14.97
N GLN A 63 -37.94 11.36 16.22
CA GLN A 63 -37.62 12.43 17.16
C GLN A 63 -36.22 12.98 16.87
N TYR A 64 -36.11 14.30 16.77
CA TYR A 64 -34.86 15.02 16.54
C TYR A 64 -34.62 16.06 17.63
N ASP A 65 -33.34 16.24 17.99
CA ASP A 65 -32.84 17.36 18.80
C ASP A 65 -32.25 18.41 17.84
N LEU A 66 -32.97 19.52 17.63
CA LEU A 66 -32.61 20.59 16.72
C LEU A 66 -31.76 21.65 17.43
N SER A 67 -30.54 21.84 16.95
CA SER A 67 -29.63 22.86 17.47
C SER A 67 -29.74 24.13 16.63
N LEU A 68 -30.36 25.17 17.20
CA LEU A 68 -30.51 26.49 16.57
C LEU A 68 -29.38 27.47 16.95
N GLY A 69 -28.38 27.03 17.73
CA GLY A 69 -27.28 27.88 18.20
C GLY A 69 -27.67 28.79 19.37
N ILE A 70 -28.75 28.45 20.09
CA ILE A 70 -29.26 29.23 21.22
C ILE A 70 -28.42 28.93 22.47
N PRO A 71 -27.85 29.94 23.16
CA PRO A 71 -27.04 29.73 24.36
C PRO A 71 -27.91 29.30 25.56
N ALA A 72 -27.34 28.53 26.47
CA ALA A 72 -27.99 28.12 27.73
C ALA A 72 -27.90 29.23 28.79
N ASN A 73 -28.64 30.32 28.58
CA ASN A 73 -28.82 31.42 29.53
C ASN A 73 -30.28 31.94 29.48
N LEU A 74 -30.67 32.85 30.37
CA LEU A 74 -32.07 33.30 30.49
C LEU A 74 -32.61 33.96 29.22
N GLU A 75 -31.80 34.71 28.48
CA GLU A 75 -32.20 35.31 27.20
C GLU A 75 -32.36 34.25 26.11
N GLY A 76 -31.41 33.31 26.02
CA GLY A 76 -31.52 32.17 25.13
C GLY A 76 -32.73 31.29 25.44
N LEU A 77 -33.13 31.17 26.71
CA LEU A 77 -34.35 30.45 27.08
C LEU A 77 -35.60 31.14 26.52
N LYS A 78 -35.70 32.48 26.57
CA LYS A 78 -36.81 33.21 25.93
C LYS A 78 -36.87 32.93 24.43
N THR A 79 -35.73 33.01 23.75
CA THR A 79 -35.64 32.68 22.32
C THR A 79 -36.05 31.23 22.04
N ALA A 80 -35.61 30.27 22.87
CA ALA A 80 -35.98 28.87 22.71
C ALA A 80 -37.50 28.63 22.90
N ILE A 81 -38.15 29.40 23.77
CA ILE A 81 -39.60 29.36 23.97
C ILE A 81 -40.32 29.85 22.70
N GLU A 82 -39.94 31.01 22.17
CA GLU A 82 -40.51 31.57 20.93
C GLU A 82 -40.37 30.58 19.75
N GLU A 83 -39.17 30.04 19.57
CA GLU A 83 -38.85 29.05 18.54
C GLU A 83 -39.64 27.73 18.72
N SER A 84 -39.90 27.33 19.98
CA SER A 84 -40.75 26.17 20.28
C SER A 84 -42.19 26.38 19.81
N TYR A 85 -42.74 27.59 19.96
CA TYR A 85 -44.08 27.94 19.47
C TYR A 85 -44.14 27.98 17.94
N GLU A 86 -43.13 28.55 17.28
CA GLU A 86 -43.05 28.57 15.82
C GLU A 86 -43.02 27.15 15.25
N LEU A 87 -42.11 26.31 15.75
CA LEU A 87 -42.01 24.92 15.34
C LEU A 87 -43.30 24.15 15.67
N GLY A 88 -43.88 24.41 16.84
CA GLY A 88 -45.17 23.87 17.25
C GLY A 88 -46.30 24.16 16.27
N LYS A 89 -46.41 25.41 15.77
CA LYS A 89 -47.38 25.81 14.76
C LYS A 89 -47.18 25.05 13.44
N LEU A 90 -45.93 24.88 12.99
CA LEU A 90 -45.60 24.14 11.77
C LEU A 90 -45.98 22.65 11.89
N ILE A 91 -45.71 22.04 13.04
CA ILE A 91 -46.08 20.65 13.32
C ILE A 91 -47.60 20.50 13.35
N ALA A 92 -48.31 21.40 14.05
CA ALA A 92 -49.77 21.36 14.18
C ALA A 92 -50.49 21.55 12.84
N ARG A 93 -49.93 22.39 11.96
CA ARG A 93 -50.46 22.64 10.61
C ARG A 93 -50.06 21.58 9.58
N HIS A 94 -49.21 20.62 9.94
CA HIS A 94 -48.62 19.66 9.01
C HIS A 94 -47.84 20.30 7.85
N THR A 95 -47.35 21.54 8.02
CA THR A 95 -46.62 22.30 7.00
C THR A 95 -45.11 22.36 7.26
N PHE A 96 -44.60 21.56 8.21
CA PHE A 96 -43.17 21.52 8.47
C PHE A 96 -42.40 21.00 7.25
N GLN A 97 -41.39 21.76 6.83
CA GLN A 97 -40.41 21.36 5.83
C GLN A 97 -39.01 21.61 6.36
N TRP A 98 -38.09 20.69 6.06
CA TRP A 98 -36.69 20.87 6.39
C TRP A 98 -36.11 22.04 5.59
N ASN A 99 -35.56 23.03 6.30
CA ASN A 99 -34.94 24.22 5.72
C ASN A 99 -33.62 24.55 6.44
N GLU A 100 -32.95 25.60 6.00
CA GLU A 100 -31.65 26.03 6.53
C GLU A 100 -31.68 26.35 8.05
N LYS A 101 -32.83 26.78 8.58
CA LYS A 101 -33.02 27.03 10.02
C LYS A 101 -32.93 25.75 10.84
N TYR A 102 -33.60 24.67 10.41
CA TYR A 102 -33.71 23.42 11.17
C TYR A 102 -32.62 22.38 10.85
N LEU A 103 -31.87 22.54 9.75
CA LEU A 103 -30.80 21.61 9.37
C LEU A 103 -29.47 21.85 10.12
N GLY A 104 -29.31 23.00 10.79
CA GLY A 104 -28.20 23.35 11.69
C GLY A 104 -26.99 23.99 10.99
N ILE A 105 -26.06 24.57 11.75
CA ILE A 105 -24.88 25.30 11.23
C ILE A 105 -24.01 24.43 10.31
N LYS A 106 -23.95 23.11 10.55
CA LYS A 106 -23.23 22.16 9.67
C LYS A 106 -23.84 22.03 8.26
N SER A 107 -25.08 22.47 8.03
CA SER A 107 -25.67 22.56 6.69
C SER A 107 -25.59 23.96 6.08
N ARG A 108 -25.19 24.98 6.86
CA ARG A 108 -24.94 26.35 6.35
C ARG A 108 -23.63 26.44 5.58
N GLU A 109 -22.69 25.53 5.86
CA GLU A 109 -21.69 25.15 4.88
C GLU A 109 -22.41 24.38 3.75
N LYS A 110 -23.05 25.11 2.83
CA LYS A 110 -22.99 24.66 1.44
C LYS A 110 -21.49 24.54 1.17
N GLN A 111 -20.94 23.33 1.26
CA GLN A 111 -19.73 23.04 0.51
C GLN A 111 -20.14 23.38 -0.92
N GLU A 112 -19.72 24.55 -1.37
CA GLU A 112 -19.74 24.90 -2.77
C GLU A 112 -19.22 23.66 -3.51
N ILE A 113 -20.09 23.06 -4.33
CA ILE A 113 -19.79 21.76 -4.93
C ILE A 113 -18.63 22.02 -5.88
N LYS A 114 -17.43 21.72 -5.39
CA LYS A 114 -16.21 21.95 -6.13
C LYS A 114 -16.18 21.05 -7.35
N ASN A 115 -15.58 21.55 -8.42
CA ASN A 115 -15.24 20.67 -9.53
C ASN A 115 -14.03 19.79 -9.16
N ILE A 116 -13.83 18.71 -9.91
CA ILE A 116 -12.73 17.78 -9.65
C ILE A 116 -11.36 18.49 -9.76
N GLY A 117 -11.21 19.46 -10.66
CA GLY A 117 -10.01 20.28 -10.80
C GLY A 117 -9.63 21.01 -9.52
N GLU A 118 -10.56 21.76 -8.93
CA GLU A 118 -10.38 22.50 -7.67
C GLU A 118 -10.03 21.59 -6.49
N LEU A 119 -10.60 20.38 -6.47
CA LEU A 119 -10.19 19.38 -5.48
C LEU A 119 -8.75 18.93 -5.73
N LEU A 120 -8.37 18.65 -6.97
CA LEU A 120 -7.01 18.23 -7.30
C LEU A 120 -5.95 19.28 -6.97
N ASP A 121 -6.26 20.57 -7.13
CA ASP A 121 -5.34 21.68 -6.84
C ASP A 121 -4.93 21.71 -5.36
N THR A 122 -5.83 21.28 -4.46
CA THR A 122 -5.57 21.23 -3.01
C THR A 122 -5.40 19.81 -2.46
N PHE A 123 -5.35 18.80 -3.34
CA PHE A 123 -5.34 17.39 -2.91
C PHE A 123 -4.02 17.00 -2.25
N ASP A 124 -2.88 17.51 -2.72
CA ASP A 124 -1.57 17.19 -2.14
C ASP A 124 -1.51 17.65 -0.67
N GLU A 125 -1.86 18.91 -0.41
CA GLU A 125 -1.89 19.48 0.93
C GLU A 125 -2.81 18.67 1.85
N LYS A 126 -4.08 18.45 1.46
CA LYS A 126 -5.03 17.70 2.28
C LYS A 126 -4.65 16.24 2.49
N TYR A 127 -4.09 15.58 1.47
CA TYR A 127 -3.69 14.18 1.55
C TYR A 127 -2.58 13.97 2.59
N TYR A 128 -1.66 14.93 2.72
CA TYR A 128 -0.51 14.88 3.64
C TYR A 128 -0.74 15.54 5.00
N GLN A 129 -1.89 16.18 5.24
CA GLN A 129 -2.27 16.61 6.60
C GLN A 129 -2.37 15.43 7.58
N THR A 130 -2.75 14.25 7.09
CA THR A 130 -2.96 13.03 7.91
C THR A 130 -1.92 11.94 7.64
N ARG A 131 -0.94 12.18 6.76
CA ARG A 131 0.01 11.17 6.29
C ARG A 131 1.43 11.73 6.21
N GLN A 132 2.41 10.95 6.62
CA GLN A 132 3.82 11.32 6.44
C GLN A 132 4.21 11.30 4.96
N ARG A 133 5.02 12.30 4.55
CA ARG A 133 5.60 12.38 3.19
C ARG A 133 6.82 11.47 3.06
N THR A 134 6.59 10.23 2.66
CA THR A 134 7.64 9.25 2.31
C THR A 134 7.71 9.02 0.80
N ILE A 135 8.80 8.43 0.32
CA ILE A 135 8.94 8.01 -1.10
C ILE A 135 7.81 7.06 -1.54
N THR A 136 7.31 6.22 -0.63
CA THR A 136 6.21 5.28 -0.87
C THR A 136 4.86 5.99 -0.93
N SER A 137 4.58 6.91 0.01
CA SER A 137 3.34 7.67 -0.01
C SER A 137 3.26 8.62 -1.21
N GLN A 138 4.39 9.23 -1.60
CA GLN A 138 4.50 10.07 -2.79
C GLN A 138 4.20 9.29 -4.07
N ASN A 139 4.74 8.08 -4.19
CA ASN A 139 4.42 7.21 -5.32
C ASN A 139 2.93 6.84 -5.39
N THR A 140 2.35 6.51 -4.23
CA THR A 140 0.94 6.15 -4.11
C THR A 140 0.04 7.34 -4.48
N PHE A 141 0.37 8.53 -3.97
CA PHE A 141 -0.34 9.76 -4.27
C PHE A 141 -0.23 10.16 -5.75
N ALA A 142 0.96 10.07 -6.34
CA ALA A 142 1.16 10.33 -7.77
C ALA A 142 0.30 9.39 -8.65
N ASN A 143 0.11 8.13 -8.23
CA ASN A 143 -0.80 7.21 -8.91
C ASN A 143 -2.26 7.69 -8.81
N TYR A 144 -2.71 8.13 -7.64
CA TYR A 144 -4.07 8.65 -7.46
C TYR A 144 -4.34 9.85 -8.37
N ILE A 145 -3.43 10.83 -8.40
CA ILE A 145 -3.54 11.99 -9.28
C ILE A 145 -3.58 11.58 -10.75
N SER A 146 -2.68 10.69 -11.17
CA SER A 146 -2.61 10.25 -12.57
C SER A 146 -3.87 9.52 -13.01
N VAL A 147 -4.42 8.65 -12.16
CA VAL A 147 -5.68 7.94 -12.42
C VAL A 147 -6.83 8.93 -12.53
N ILE A 148 -6.96 9.89 -11.59
CA ILE A 148 -8.06 10.86 -11.64
C ILE A 148 -7.96 11.72 -12.90
N LYS A 149 -6.81 12.36 -13.16
CA LYS A 149 -6.62 13.26 -14.31
C LYS A 149 -6.83 12.58 -15.67
N ARG A 150 -6.56 11.26 -15.77
CA ARG A 150 -6.72 10.52 -17.03
C ARG A 150 -8.16 10.12 -17.32
N ASN A 151 -8.99 9.92 -16.30
CA ASN A 151 -10.31 9.31 -16.47
C ASN A 151 -11.47 10.26 -16.12
N PHE A 152 -11.24 11.34 -15.38
CA PHE A 152 -12.26 12.32 -15.01
C PHE A 152 -12.02 13.66 -15.71
N LEU A 153 -13.10 14.28 -16.18
CA LEU A 153 -13.07 15.65 -16.66
C LEU A 153 -12.95 16.59 -15.46
N LEU A 154 -11.95 17.47 -15.48
CA LEU A 154 -11.64 18.36 -14.34
C LEU A 154 -12.75 19.39 -14.07
N THR A 155 -13.57 19.68 -15.09
CA THR A 155 -14.72 20.57 -14.99
C THR A 155 -15.95 19.92 -14.36
N HIS A 156 -15.98 18.59 -14.22
CA HIS A 156 -17.12 17.91 -13.60
C HIS A 156 -17.22 18.26 -12.12
N LEU A 157 -18.44 18.51 -11.67
CA LEU A 157 -18.75 18.64 -10.25
C LEU A 157 -18.43 17.34 -9.51
N ALA A 158 -17.88 17.45 -8.31
CA ALA A 158 -17.53 16.30 -7.48
C ALA A 158 -18.77 15.69 -6.78
N THR A 159 -19.74 15.23 -7.56
CA THR A 159 -21.00 14.62 -7.10
C THR A 159 -20.95 13.10 -7.21
N LYS A 160 -21.81 12.42 -6.43
CA LYS A 160 -21.95 10.96 -6.47
C LYS A 160 -22.19 10.46 -7.90
N ASP A 161 -23.18 11.02 -8.57
CA ASP A 161 -23.62 10.56 -9.90
C ASP A 161 -22.51 10.68 -10.94
N ASN A 162 -21.75 11.79 -10.96
CA ASN A 162 -20.64 11.98 -11.89
C ASN A 162 -19.51 10.95 -11.67
N PHE A 163 -19.21 10.60 -10.42
CA PHE A 163 -18.23 9.56 -10.14
C PHE A 163 -18.71 8.19 -10.61
N GLU A 164 -19.97 7.85 -10.31
CA GLU A 164 -20.54 6.53 -10.59
C GLU A 164 -20.75 6.30 -12.08
N GLU A 165 -21.21 7.32 -12.82
CA GLU A 165 -21.35 7.27 -14.28
C GLU A 165 -20.02 6.89 -14.94
N ILE A 166 -18.94 7.62 -14.60
CA ILE A 166 -17.62 7.34 -15.15
C ILE A 166 -17.12 5.97 -14.70
N ILE A 167 -17.24 5.62 -13.42
CA ILE A 167 -16.79 4.31 -12.91
C ILE A 167 -17.48 3.15 -13.63
N ASN A 168 -18.80 3.23 -13.81
CA ASN A 168 -19.61 2.18 -14.43
C ASN A 168 -19.40 2.07 -15.95
N SER A 169 -18.80 3.08 -16.59
CA SER A 169 -18.37 2.99 -17.98
C SER A 169 -17.15 2.06 -18.20
N PHE A 170 -16.45 1.67 -17.12
CA PHE A 170 -15.33 0.74 -17.16
C PHE A 170 -15.68 -0.63 -16.57
N GLN A 171 -14.87 -1.63 -16.90
CA GLN A 171 -14.98 -3.00 -16.37
C GLN A 171 -13.62 -3.50 -15.84
N GLY A 172 -13.67 -4.57 -15.05
CA GLY A 172 -12.53 -5.32 -14.55
C GLY A 172 -11.59 -4.50 -13.67
N ASN A 173 -10.29 -4.70 -13.85
CA ASN A 173 -9.26 -4.06 -13.00
C ASN A 173 -9.32 -2.53 -13.08
N LYS A 174 -9.73 -1.97 -14.22
CA LYS A 174 -9.79 -0.51 -14.39
C LYS A 174 -10.91 0.10 -13.56
N LYS A 175 -12.10 -0.52 -13.56
CA LYS A 175 -13.21 -0.15 -12.68
C LYS A 175 -12.79 -0.22 -11.21
N ASN A 176 -12.19 -1.34 -10.80
CA ASN A 176 -11.72 -1.53 -9.42
C ASN A 176 -10.69 -0.49 -8.97
N GLU A 177 -9.78 -0.09 -9.86
CA GLU A 177 -8.82 0.99 -9.62
C GLU A 177 -9.55 2.33 -9.42
N LEU A 178 -10.49 2.68 -10.31
CA LEU A 178 -11.26 3.92 -10.21
C LEU A 178 -12.05 3.98 -8.90
N ILE A 179 -12.72 2.90 -8.51
CA ILE A 179 -13.44 2.81 -7.22
C ILE A 179 -12.50 3.13 -6.06
N ALA A 180 -11.32 2.51 -6.03
CA ALA A 180 -10.35 2.69 -4.96
C ALA A 180 -9.83 4.15 -4.91
N VAL A 181 -9.45 4.71 -6.05
CA VAL A 181 -8.90 6.07 -6.14
C VAL A 181 -9.95 7.13 -5.82
N SER A 182 -11.15 7.02 -6.40
CA SER A 182 -12.27 7.94 -6.11
C SER A 182 -12.67 7.88 -4.64
N SER A 183 -12.68 6.68 -4.03
CA SER A 183 -12.95 6.53 -2.59
C SER A 183 -11.92 7.27 -1.72
N VAL A 184 -10.65 7.31 -2.12
CA VAL A 184 -9.62 8.07 -1.40
C VAL A 184 -9.88 9.57 -1.51
N LEU A 185 -10.18 10.06 -2.72
CA LEU A 185 -10.51 11.47 -2.95
C LEU A 185 -11.72 11.92 -2.12
N ILE A 186 -12.83 11.16 -2.19
CA ILE A 186 -14.07 11.43 -1.46
C ILE A 186 -13.82 11.50 0.05
N LYS A 187 -13.03 10.56 0.60
CA LYS A 187 -12.66 10.55 2.02
C LYS A 187 -11.75 11.71 2.39
N THR A 188 -10.77 12.05 1.57
CA THR A 188 -9.84 13.16 1.84
C THR A 188 -10.56 14.52 1.88
N PHE A 189 -11.59 14.70 1.06
CA PHE A 189 -12.36 15.95 1.03
C PHE A 189 -13.66 15.92 1.85
N ASN A 190 -14.01 14.78 2.43
CA ASN A 190 -15.23 14.57 3.21
C ASN A 190 -16.49 15.05 2.44
N LEU A 191 -16.67 14.57 1.20
CA LEU A 191 -17.73 15.04 0.28
C LEU A 191 -19.16 14.63 0.69
N GLY A 192 -19.36 14.01 1.85
CA GLY A 192 -20.69 13.72 2.39
C GLY A 192 -21.46 12.58 1.73
N PHE A 193 -20.86 11.84 0.78
CA PHE A 193 -21.47 10.65 0.17
C PHE A 193 -20.48 9.47 0.07
N GLN A 194 -21.01 8.29 -0.23
CA GLN A 194 -20.25 7.08 -0.57
C GLN A 194 -20.69 6.57 -1.94
N LEU A 195 -19.76 5.94 -2.65
CA LEU A 195 -20.03 5.32 -3.94
C LEU A 195 -20.81 4.02 -3.74
N ASP A 196 -21.87 3.86 -4.52
CA ASP A 196 -22.74 2.68 -4.60
C ASP A 196 -22.43 1.90 -5.88
N VAL A 197 -21.19 1.38 -5.93
CA VAL A 197 -20.64 0.66 -7.07
C VAL A 197 -19.96 -0.62 -6.60
N THR A 198 -20.16 -1.71 -7.35
CA THR A 198 -19.59 -3.01 -7.03
C THR A 198 -18.24 -3.20 -7.72
N ARG A 199 -17.30 -3.83 -7.02
CA ARG A 199 -16.04 -4.27 -7.63
C ARG A 199 -16.29 -5.49 -8.50
N ASP A 200 -15.65 -5.51 -9.66
CA ASP A 200 -15.70 -6.67 -10.54
C ASP A 200 -14.75 -7.76 -10.02
N HIS A 201 -15.18 -9.01 -10.09
CA HIS A 201 -14.30 -10.13 -9.81
C HIS A 201 -13.32 -10.31 -10.97
N VAL A 202 -12.03 -10.09 -10.73
CA VAL A 202 -10.98 -10.26 -11.75
C VAL A 202 -10.07 -11.40 -11.35
N THR A 203 -10.07 -12.45 -12.15
CA THR A 203 -9.13 -13.56 -11.99
C THR A 203 -7.77 -13.13 -12.54
N PRO A 204 -6.68 -13.23 -11.76
CA PRO A 204 -5.35 -12.97 -12.28
C PRO A 204 -5.04 -13.87 -13.47
N SER A 205 -4.50 -13.31 -14.55
CA SER A 205 -4.06 -14.08 -15.71
C SER A 205 -3.09 -15.19 -15.29
N HIS A 206 -3.18 -16.34 -15.99
CA HIS A 206 -2.16 -17.36 -15.87
C HIS A 206 -0.79 -16.75 -16.23
N ARG A 207 0.23 -17.16 -15.48
CA ARG A 207 1.58 -16.64 -15.62
C ARG A 207 2.53 -17.82 -15.63
N GLU A 208 3.15 -18.02 -16.77
CA GLU A 208 4.23 -18.97 -16.94
C GLU A 208 5.50 -18.37 -16.33
N ILE A 209 6.14 -19.12 -15.44
CA ILE A 209 7.36 -18.71 -14.76
C ILE A 209 8.54 -19.34 -15.51
N PRO A 210 9.56 -18.58 -15.89
CA PRO A 210 10.69 -19.14 -16.61
C PRO A 210 11.50 -20.10 -15.74
N GLU A 211 11.89 -21.22 -16.32
CA GLU A 211 12.82 -22.18 -15.71
C GLU A 211 14.26 -21.63 -15.74
N ASP A 212 15.15 -22.26 -14.97
CA ASP A 212 16.51 -21.76 -14.78
C ASP A 212 17.32 -21.70 -16.07
N ASP A 213 17.21 -22.71 -16.94
CA ASP A 213 17.87 -22.71 -18.26
C ASP A 213 17.36 -21.58 -19.17
N GLN A 214 16.06 -21.25 -19.08
CA GLN A 214 15.49 -20.13 -19.83
C GLN A 214 16.00 -18.80 -19.29
N ILE A 215 16.17 -18.68 -17.97
CA ILE A 215 16.72 -17.47 -17.33
C ILE A 215 18.20 -17.28 -17.72
N ILE A 216 18.98 -18.34 -17.70
CA ILE A 216 20.40 -18.31 -18.07
C ILE A 216 20.55 -17.95 -19.55
N SER A 217 19.86 -18.65 -20.45
CA SER A 217 19.93 -18.35 -21.90
C SER A 217 19.38 -16.95 -22.26
N SER A 218 18.39 -16.44 -21.51
CA SER A 218 17.86 -15.08 -21.69
C SER A 218 18.85 -13.99 -21.30
N PHE A 219 19.80 -14.29 -20.42
CA PHE A 219 20.86 -13.35 -20.04
C PHE A 219 21.80 -13.03 -21.22
N ASP A 220 22.08 -14.04 -22.06
CA ASP A 220 22.92 -13.90 -23.25
C ASP A 220 22.27 -13.04 -24.35
N LEU A 221 20.95 -12.85 -24.30
CA LEU A 221 20.23 -12.01 -25.26
C LEU A 221 20.68 -10.55 -25.20
N PHE A 222 21.14 -10.06 -24.04
CA PHE A 222 21.66 -8.71 -23.90
C PHE A 222 22.94 -8.50 -24.72
N GLU A 223 23.84 -9.49 -24.71
CA GLU A 223 25.08 -9.44 -25.49
C GLU A 223 24.79 -9.65 -26.98
N LYS A 224 23.91 -10.59 -27.34
CA LYS A 224 23.43 -10.74 -28.72
C LYS A 224 22.80 -9.45 -29.25
N PHE A 225 22.05 -8.73 -28.44
CA PHE A 225 21.53 -7.41 -28.79
C PHE A 225 22.67 -6.41 -29.04
N ALA A 226 23.69 -6.39 -28.18
CA ALA A 226 24.83 -5.49 -28.31
C ALA A 226 25.68 -5.75 -29.57
N LEU A 227 25.84 -7.01 -29.97
CA LEU A 227 26.57 -7.40 -31.19
C LEU A 227 25.80 -7.07 -32.47
N ASN A 228 24.47 -7.19 -32.47
CA ASN A 228 23.65 -7.04 -33.67
C ASN A 228 23.10 -5.62 -33.88
N ARG A 229 23.31 -4.69 -32.93
CA ARG A 229 22.82 -3.32 -33.06
C ARG A 229 23.61 -2.56 -34.13
N LYS A 230 22.91 -1.77 -34.95
CA LYS A 230 23.56 -0.78 -35.81
C LYS A 230 24.08 0.36 -34.92
N ASN A 231 25.40 0.57 -34.88
CA ASN A 231 26.04 1.64 -34.11
C ASN A 231 25.76 3.02 -34.72
N THR A 232 24.51 3.50 -34.65
CA THR A 232 24.12 4.78 -35.26
C THR A 232 24.24 5.99 -34.34
N ASN A 233 24.43 5.79 -33.03
CA ASN A 233 24.54 6.86 -32.06
C ASN A 233 25.86 6.76 -31.29
N ILE A 234 26.78 7.69 -31.55
CA ILE A 234 27.99 7.91 -30.74
C ILE A 234 27.59 8.82 -29.58
N SER A 235 27.13 8.24 -28.48
CA SER A 235 26.92 8.96 -27.22
C SER A 235 27.47 8.17 -26.03
N ASP A 236 27.70 8.84 -24.91
CA ASP A 236 28.17 8.23 -23.64
C ASP A 236 27.21 7.14 -23.09
N GLU A 237 26.06 6.90 -23.73
CA GLU A 237 25.06 5.90 -23.35
C GLU A 237 25.12 4.60 -24.16
N ILE A 238 26.11 4.44 -25.05
CA ILE A 238 26.28 3.24 -25.90
C ILE A 238 26.25 1.96 -25.05
N ASP A 239 26.92 1.91 -23.90
CA ASP A 239 27.03 0.69 -23.09
C ASP A 239 25.97 0.56 -21.98
N THR A 240 24.88 1.32 -22.04
CA THR A 240 23.79 1.21 -21.05
C THR A 240 23.17 -0.18 -20.97
N TRP A 241 23.28 -1.00 -22.02
CA TRP A 241 22.82 -2.39 -22.04
C TRP A 241 23.50 -3.26 -20.97
N GLU A 242 24.76 -2.99 -20.63
CA GLU A 242 25.50 -3.74 -19.61
C GLU A 242 24.90 -3.53 -18.22
N MET A 243 24.49 -2.30 -17.91
CA MET A 243 23.75 -1.99 -16.68
C MET A 243 22.42 -2.74 -16.63
N TRP A 244 21.68 -2.84 -17.75
CA TRP A 244 20.41 -3.55 -17.78
C TRP A 244 20.58 -5.07 -17.72
N ARG A 245 21.66 -5.61 -18.31
CA ARG A 245 22.09 -7.00 -18.13
C ARG A 245 22.40 -7.29 -16.66
N TRP A 246 23.16 -6.41 -16.00
CA TRP A 246 23.44 -6.52 -14.57
C TRP A 246 22.15 -6.46 -13.73
N VAL A 247 21.24 -5.52 -14.03
CA VAL A 247 19.93 -5.43 -13.36
C VAL A 247 19.14 -6.72 -13.53
N TYR A 248 19.12 -7.32 -14.72
CA TYR A 248 18.48 -8.61 -14.94
C TYR A 248 19.04 -9.68 -14.00
N GLY A 249 20.37 -9.82 -13.94
CA GLY A 249 21.02 -10.84 -13.11
C GLY A 249 20.73 -10.61 -11.62
N MET A 250 20.76 -9.37 -11.14
CA MET A 250 20.35 -9.06 -9.76
C MET A 250 18.90 -9.46 -9.45
N LEU A 251 17.96 -9.23 -10.39
CA LEU A 251 16.56 -9.65 -10.20
C LEU A 251 16.43 -11.18 -10.18
N ALA A 252 17.17 -11.88 -11.03
CA ALA A 252 17.15 -13.33 -11.14
C ALA A 252 17.79 -14.03 -9.93
N THR A 253 18.89 -13.48 -9.41
CA THR A 253 19.66 -14.06 -8.29
C THR A 253 19.02 -13.77 -6.93
N PHE A 254 18.52 -12.55 -6.72
CA PHE A 254 18.05 -12.10 -5.40
C PHE A 254 16.53 -11.98 -5.27
N GLY A 255 15.78 -12.09 -6.37
CA GLY A 255 14.31 -11.95 -6.34
C GLY A 255 13.86 -10.55 -5.92
N LEU A 256 14.68 -9.53 -6.14
CA LEU A 256 14.37 -8.14 -5.78
C LEU A 256 13.15 -7.63 -6.54
N ARG A 257 12.40 -6.70 -5.94
CA ARG A 257 11.43 -5.93 -6.74
C ARG A 257 12.22 -4.99 -7.65
N PRO A 258 11.83 -4.81 -8.92
CA PRO A 258 12.51 -3.92 -9.88
C PRO A 258 12.90 -2.53 -9.34
N ARG A 259 12.06 -1.95 -8.46
CA ARG A 259 12.31 -0.64 -7.86
C ARG A 259 13.41 -0.64 -6.79
N GLU A 260 13.64 -1.75 -6.11
CA GLU A 260 14.57 -1.87 -4.98
C GLU A 260 16.04 -1.64 -5.41
N LEU A 261 16.36 -1.85 -6.69
CA LEU A 261 17.68 -1.58 -7.25
C LEU A 261 18.01 -0.10 -7.44
N PHE A 262 17.00 0.79 -7.41
CA PHE A 262 17.18 2.21 -7.74
C PHE A 262 16.88 3.15 -6.57
N VAL A 263 16.32 2.66 -5.46
CA VAL A 263 16.01 3.48 -4.28
C VAL A 263 17.22 3.48 -3.36
N GLN A 264 18.10 4.48 -3.52
CA GLN A 264 19.31 4.64 -2.69
C GLN A 264 20.10 3.33 -2.52
N PRO A 265 20.55 2.69 -3.61
CA PRO A 265 21.32 1.46 -3.55
C PRO A 265 22.67 1.68 -2.85
N ASP A 266 23.08 0.72 -2.03
CA ASP A 266 24.38 0.74 -1.34
C ASP A 266 25.41 -0.07 -2.15
N ILE A 267 25.93 0.57 -3.20
CA ILE A 267 26.90 -0.05 -4.13
C ILE A 267 28.25 -0.29 -3.45
N ASN A 268 28.61 0.56 -2.48
CA ASN A 268 29.82 0.39 -1.68
C ASN A 268 29.76 -0.88 -0.84
N TRP A 269 28.62 -1.17 -0.20
CA TRP A 269 28.42 -2.44 0.49
C TRP A 269 28.45 -3.62 -0.48
N TRP A 270 27.80 -3.53 -1.63
CA TRP A 270 27.79 -4.62 -2.62
C TRP A 270 29.21 -5.02 -3.05
N MET A 271 30.09 -4.03 -3.25
CA MET A 271 31.48 -4.23 -3.69
C MET A 271 32.48 -4.40 -2.53
N SER A 272 32.00 -4.39 -1.28
CA SER A 272 32.86 -4.47 -0.11
C SER A 272 33.43 -5.89 0.06
N PRO A 273 34.75 -6.05 0.30
CA PRO A 273 35.33 -7.33 0.68
C PRO A 273 34.76 -7.90 2.00
N GLN A 274 34.12 -7.05 2.82
CA GLN A 274 33.47 -7.48 4.06
C GLN A 274 32.09 -8.11 3.82
N ASN A 275 31.52 -7.97 2.62
CA ASN A 275 30.25 -8.58 2.25
C ASN A 275 30.45 -10.05 1.81
N ILE A 276 30.90 -10.88 2.76
CA ILE A 276 31.23 -12.29 2.55
C ILE A 276 30.04 -13.15 2.08
N ASP A 277 28.84 -12.79 2.52
CA ASP A 277 27.60 -13.50 2.19
C ASP A 277 26.93 -12.95 0.91
N HIS A 278 27.60 -12.01 0.23
CA HIS A 278 27.12 -11.35 -0.98
C HIS A 278 25.68 -10.85 -0.87
N THR A 279 25.38 -10.15 0.21
CA THR A 279 24.04 -9.63 0.47
C THR A 279 23.78 -8.33 -0.27
N TRP A 280 22.54 -8.13 -0.70
CA TRP A 280 22.06 -6.84 -1.22
C TRP A 280 21.22 -6.09 -0.19
N LYS A 281 21.63 -4.87 0.17
CA LYS A 281 20.89 -4.01 1.10
C LYS A 281 19.75 -3.29 0.40
N VAL A 282 18.51 -3.66 0.74
CA VAL A 282 17.32 -2.95 0.30
C VAL A 282 17.04 -1.79 1.24
N ASN A 283 16.85 -0.59 0.69
CA ASN A 283 16.63 0.61 1.48
C ASN A 283 15.25 0.61 2.18
N LYS A 284 15.20 1.17 3.40
CA LYS A 284 13.99 1.32 4.21
C LYS A 284 12.83 2.06 3.54
N ASN A 285 13.14 2.94 2.57
CA ASN A 285 12.15 3.75 1.86
C ASN A 285 11.41 3.00 0.74
N THR A 286 11.69 1.70 0.57
CA THR A 286 10.96 0.83 -0.35
C THR A 286 9.67 0.29 0.30
N LYS A 287 8.77 -0.30 -0.51
CA LYS A 287 7.52 -0.90 0.00
C LYS A 287 7.78 -2.05 0.98
N THR A 288 8.91 -2.72 0.84
CA THR A 288 9.32 -3.88 1.62
C THR A 288 10.04 -3.56 2.92
N GLY A 289 10.37 -2.29 3.16
CA GLY A 289 11.26 -1.92 4.24
C GLY A 289 12.70 -2.39 4.04
N TYR A 290 13.51 -2.17 5.06
CA TYR A 290 14.93 -2.53 5.08
C TYR A 290 15.10 -4.04 5.23
N ARG A 291 16.02 -4.62 4.45
CA ARG A 291 16.49 -6.00 4.61
C ARG A 291 17.79 -6.21 3.85
N GLU A 292 18.56 -7.20 4.28
CA GLU A 292 19.72 -7.71 3.56
C GLU A 292 19.29 -8.99 2.84
N VAL A 293 19.31 -8.95 1.51
CA VAL A 293 18.79 -10.02 0.68
C VAL A 293 19.93 -10.96 0.34
N ILE A 294 19.76 -12.22 0.70
CA ILE A 294 20.68 -13.33 0.40
C ILE A 294 20.37 -13.86 -1.01
N PRO A 295 21.38 -14.22 -1.83
CA PRO A 295 21.14 -14.82 -3.14
C PRO A 295 20.42 -16.16 -3.02
N PHE A 296 19.40 -16.40 -3.85
CA PHE A 296 18.72 -17.70 -3.93
C PHE A 296 19.55 -18.74 -4.71
N VAL A 297 20.46 -18.27 -5.58
CA VAL A 297 21.38 -19.09 -6.36
C VAL A 297 22.74 -18.38 -6.33
N PRO A 298 23.58 -18.60 -5.31
CA PRO A 298 24.87 -17.90 -5.16
C PRO A 298 25.77 -18.01 -6.38
N GLU A 299 25.74 -19.13 -7.09
CA GLU A 299 26.54 -19.40 -8.29
C GLU A 299 26.21 -18.42 -9.43
N TRP A 300 25.00 -17.84 -9.42
CA TRP A 300 24.60 -16.84 -10.41
C TRP A 300 25.28 -15.49 -10.23
N ILE A 301 25.94 -15.24 -9.10
CA ILE A 301 26.77 -14.04 -8.90
C ILE A 301 27.95 -14.07 -9.87
N GLU A 302 28.63 -15.21 -9.97
CA GLU A 302 29.74 -15.41 -10.90
C GLU A 302 29.21 -15.57 -12.34
N LEU A 303 28.20 -16.43 -12.55
CA LEU A 303 27.65 -16.66 -13.89
C LEU A 303 27.15 -15.38 -14.57
N PHE A 304 26.52 -14.47 -13.82
CA PHE A 304 26.03 -13.21 -14.33
C PHE A 304 26.99 -12.03 -14.14
N ASP A 305 28.23 -12.29 -13.69
CA ASP A 305 29.27 -11.29 -13.53
C ASP A 305 28.77 -10.06 -12.71
N LEU A 306 28.08 -10.34 -11.59
CA LEU A 306 27.38 -9.32 -10.80
C LEU A 306 28.31 -8.43 -9.97
N GLN A 307 29.58 -8.81 -9.85
CA GLN A 307 30.61 -7.99 -9.20
C GLN A 307 31.43 -7.16 -10.20
N ASN A 308 31.02 -7.10 -11.46
CA ASN A 308 31.67 -6.25 -12.46
C ASN A 308 31.48 -4.75 -12.14
N PRO A 309 32.57 -3.97 -11.99
CA PRO A 309 32.47 -2.55 -11.69
C PRO A 309 31.95 -1.70 -12.86
N LYS A 310 32.01 -2.18 -14.11
CA LYS A 310 31.61 -1.40 -15.29
C LYS A 310 30.10 -1.10 -15.31
N PRO A 311 29.18 -2.09 -15.21
CA PRO A 311 27.74 -1.84 -15.06
C PRO A 311 27.39 -0.96 -13.86
N LEU A 312 28.10 -1.14 -12.73
CA LEU A 312 27.84 -0.41 -11.48
C LEU A 312 28.18 1.07 -11.60
N LYS A 313 29.27 1.44 -12.27
CA LYS A 313 29.60 2.86 -12.56
C LYS A 313 28.51 3.53 -13.41
N ILE A 314 27.89 2.81 -14.33
CA ILE A 314 26.75 3.32 -15.12
C ILE A 314 25.53 3.51 -14.22
N LEU A 315 25.25 2.54 -13.35
CA LEU A 315 24.17 2.60 -12.37
C LEU A 315 24.33 3.80 -11.43
N GLU A 316 25.50 4.02 -10.85
CA GLU A 316 25.83 5.15 -9.98
C GLU A 316 25.53 6.49 -10.67
N LYS A 317 25.99 6.67 -11.90
CA LYS A 317 25.72 7.88 -12.70
C LYS A 317 24.22 8.10 -12.94
N LYS A 318 23.45 7.03 -13.18
CA LYS A 318 21.99 7.15 -13.37
C LYS A 318 21.26 7.41 -12.07
N VAL A 319 21.65 6.75 -10.98
CA VAL A 319 21.06 6.93 -9.64
C VAL A 319 21.35 8.32 -9.09
N ALA A 320 22.54 8.87 -9.31
CA ALA A 320 22.90 10.23 -8.88
C ALA A 320 21.99 11.30 -9.51
N LYS A 321 21.40 11.03 -10.68
CA LYS A 321 20.45 11.91 -11.38
C LYS A 321 19.00 11.75 -10.90
N ILE A 322 18.72 10.83 -9.98
CA ILE A 322 17.38 10.61 -9.44
C ILE A 322 17.05 11.72 -8.45
N ALA A 323 16.32 12.73 -8.90
CA ALA A 323 15.84 13.83 -8.07
C ALA A 323 14.41 13.62 -7.55
N SER A 324 13.66 12.66 -8.12
CA SER A 324 12.24 12.48 -7.82
C SER A 324 11.79 11.01 -7.89
N VAL A 325 10.62 10.73 -7.31
CA VAL A 325 9.93 9.44 -7.41
C VAL A 325 9.61 9.08 -8.86
N GLN A 326 9.35 10.07 -9.71
CA GLN A 326 9.10 9.90 -11.14
C GLN A 326 10.33 9.30 -11.82
N ASN A 327 11.55 9.79 -11.56
CA ASN A 327 12.76 9.22 -12.15
C ASN A 327 12.91 7.73 -11.81
N ILE A 328 12.61 7.33 -10.57
CA ILE A 328 12.63 5.92 -10.14
C ILE A 328 11.60 5.08 -10.89
N ASN A 329 10.38 5.61 -11.09
CA ASN A 329 9.33 4.91 -11.82
C ASN A 329 9.68 4.74 -13.30
N TRP A 330 10.39 5.71 -13.89
CA TRP A 330 10.91 5.60 -15.25
C TRP A 330 11.94 4.47 -15.34
N MET A 331 12.94 4.45 -14.45
CA MET A 331 13.92 3.36 -14.38
C MET A 331 13.25 1.98 -14.23
N ARG A 332 12.22 1.87 -13.39
CA ARG A 332 11.42 0.64 -13.24
C ARG A 332 10.72 0.22 -14.54
N ARG A 333 10.19 1.18 -15.31
CA ARG A 333 9.54 0.91 -16.60
C ARG A 333 10.55 0.53 -17.67
N ASP A 334 11.76 1.08 -17.58
CA ASP A 334 12.85 0.81 -18.50
C ASP A 334 13.30 -0.65 -18.46
N ILE A 335 13.25 -1.31 -17.29
CA ILE A 335 13.53 -2.76 -17.20
C ILE A 335 12.61 -3.54 -18.14
N SER A 336 11.29 -3.35 -18.05
CA SER A 336 10.33 -4.01 -18.93
C SER A 336 10.54 -3.65 -20.41
N ARG A 337 10.96 -2.41 -20.69
CA ARG A 337 11.28 -2.00 -22.07
C ARG A 337 12.52 -2.74 -22.59
N TRP A 338 13.54 -2.89 -21.75
CA TRP A 338 14.77 -3.60 -22.11
C TRP A 338 14.53 -5.08 -22.33
N PHE A 339 13.74 -5.75 -21.48
CA PHE A 339 13.36 -7.15 -21.69
C PHE A 339 12.74 -7.33 -23.08
N ARG A 340 11.76 -6.50 -23.45
CA ARG A 340 11.17 -6.52 -24.80
C ARG A 340 12.18 -6.20 -25.90
N LYS A 341 13.06 -5.23 -25.66
CA LYS A 341 14.06 -4.77 -26.63
C LYS A 341 15.07 -5.85 -26.99
N VAL A 342 15.47 -6.69 -26.02
CA VAL A 342 16.43 -7.79 -26.24
C VAL A 342 15.75 -9.11 -26.62
N GLY A 343 14.42 -9.18 -26.60
CA GLY A 343 13.66 -10.37 -26.99
C GLY A 343 13.33 -11.34 -25.85
N ILE A 344 13.36 -10.89 -24.59
CA ILE A 344 12.91 -11.70 -23.44
C ILE A 344 11.38 -11.74 -23.41
N GLU A 345 10.83 -12.95 -23.32
CA GLU A 345 9.39 -13.22 -23.45
C GLU A 345 8.61 -13.21 -22.13
N PHE A 346 9.30 -13.13 -20.99
CA PHE A 346 8.69 -13.00 -19.66
C PHE A 346 8.88 -11.60 -19.06
N GLN A 347 8.18 -11.31 -17.97
CA GLN A 347 8.24 -10.03 -17.27
C GLN A 347 9.30 -10.03 -16.16
N PRO A 348 9.84 -8.86 -15.77
CA PRO A 348 10.84 -8.78 -14.69
C PRO A 348 10.35 -9.34 -13.35
N TYR A 349 9.04 -9.29 -13.09
CA TYR A 349 8.46 -9.84 -11.86
C TYR A 349 8.40 -11.37 -11.87
N ASP A 350 8.53 -12.00 -13.03
CA ASP A 350 8.51 -13.46 -13.19
C ASP A 350 9.81 -14.07 -12.66
N LEU A 351 10.94 -13.37 -12.79
CA LEU A 351 12.21 -13.73 -12.15
C LEU A 351 12.07 -13.86 -10.63
N ARG A 352 11.38 -12.90 -10.01
CA ARG A 352 11.09 -12.92 -8.56
C ARG A 352 10.17 -14.08 -8.18
N HIS A 353 9.22 -14.47 -9.04
CA HIS A 353 8.43 -15.67 -8.80
C HIS A 353 9.29 -16.93 -8.91
N GLY A 354 10.20 -17.00 -9.89
CA GLY A 354 11.20 -18.06 -10.00
C GLY A 354 12.01 -18.23 -8.73
N CYS A 355 12.50 -17.14 -8.13
CA CYS A 355 13.23 -17.19 -6.85
C CYS A 355 12.39 -17.81 -5.71
N ALA A 356 11.11 -17.45 -5.60
CA ALA A 356 10.25 -17.99 -4.57
C ALA A 356 9.98 -19.50 -4.77
N ILE A 357 9.85 -19.94 -6.01
CA ILE A 357 9.71 -21.36 -6.36
C ILE A 357 11.01 -22.11 -6.04
N ARG A 358 12.17 -21.59 -6.43
CA ARG A 358 13.48 -22.17 -6.09
C ARG A 358 13.67 -22.32 -4.59
N ALA A 359 13.35 -21.28 -3.82
CA ALA A 359 13.46 -21.32 -2.37
C ALA A 359 12.68 -22.50 -1.77
N HIS A 360 11.49 -22.77 -2.31
CA HIS A 360 10.70 -23.92 -1.90
C HIS A 360 11.31 -25.25 -2.32
N LEU A 361 11.78 -25.37 -3.56
CA LEU A 361 12.42 -26.60 -4.06
C LEU A 361 13.71 -26.93 -3.30
N GLN A 362 14.51 -25.92 -2.98
CA GLN A 362 15.73 -26.02 -2.15
C GLN A 362 15.43 -26.30 -0.66
N GLY A 363 14.16 -26.34 -0.24
CA GLY A 363 13.79 -26.57 1.15
C GLY A 363 14.07 -25.40 2.09
N ILE A 364 14.25 -24.18 1.57
CA ILE A 364 14.42 -22.98 2.40
C ILE A 364 13.15 -22.78 3.25
N PRO A 365 13.27 -22.57 4.58
CA PRO A 365 12.12 -22.33 5.42
C PRO A 365 11.26 -21.18 4.90
N ILE A 366 9.93 -21.38 4.83
CA ILE A 366 8.99 -20.40 4.25
C ILE A 366 9.13 -19.01 4.86
N LYS A 367 9.42 -18.94 6.17
CA LYS A 367 9.66 -17.67 6.87
C LYS A 367 10.91 -16.97 6.35
N ALA A 368 12.01 -17.69 6.19
CA ALA A 368 13.25 -17.15 5.65
C ALA A 368 13.07 -16.68 4.20
N ALA A 369 12.40 -17.48 3.36
CA ALA A 369 12.10 -17.08 1.97
C ALA A 369 11.16 -15.85 1.90
N ALA A 370 10.17 -15.77 2.78
CA ALA A 370 9.28 -14.62 2.89
C ALA A 370 10.03 -13.35 3.33
N ASP A 371 10.89 -13.45 4.34
CA ASP A 371 11.69 -12.33 4.84
C ASP A 371 12.70 -11.86 3.79
N ASN A 372 13.36 -12.78 3.08
CA ASN A 372 14.31 -12.47 2.01
C ASN A 372 13.63 -11.70 0.84
N LEU A 373 12.38 -12.04 0.55
CA LEU A 373 11.57 -11.35 -0.46
C LEU A 373 10.90 -10.08 0.11
N GLY A 374 10.84 -9.87 1.42
CA GLY A 374 10.08 -8.76 2.02
C GLY A 374 8.57 -8.98 1.87
N HIS A 375 8.10 -10.16 2.29
CA HIS A 375 6.69 -10.54 2.43
C HIS A 375 6.42 -10.97 3.86
N THR A 376 5.18 -10.81 4.30
CA THR A 376 4.67 -11.63 5.41
C THR A 376 4.54 -13.10 4.95
N VAL A 377 4.57 -14.05 5.89
CA VAL A 377 4.36 -15.48 5.58
C VAL A 377 3.00 -15.69 4.91
N ASP A 378 2.00 -14.92 5.32
CA ASP A 378 0.64 -15.00 4.81
C ASP A 378 0.54 -14.50 3.35
N GLU A 379 1.14 -13.34 3.05
CA GLU A 379 1.26 -12.83 1.68
C GLU A 379 2.05 -13.78 0.78
N HIS A 380 3.16 -14.33 1.29
CA HIS A 380 3.99 -15.29 0.57
C HIS A 380 3.17 -16.54 0.25
N THR A 381 2.53 -17.15 1.25
CA THR A 381 1.72 -18.37 1.07
C THR A 381 0.59 -18.12 0.09
N LYS A 382 -0.23 -17.07 0.28
CA LYS A 382 -1.34 -16.74 -0.65
C LYS A 382 -0.88 -16.54 -2.08
N THR A 383 0.29 -15.94 -2.28
CA THR A 383 0.85 -15.69 -3.61
C THR A 383 1.36 -16.98 -4.24
N TYR A 384 2.05 -17.82 -3.47
CA TYR A 384 2.83 -18.93 -4.01
C TYR A 384 2.23 -20.32 -3.85
N GLN A 385 1.16 -20.47 -3.05
CA GLN A 385 0.50 -21.74 -2.74
C GLN A 385 0.12 -22.55 -3.98
N ARG A 386 -0.27 -21.89 -5.08
CA ARG A 386 -0.59 -22.56 -6.35
C ARG A 386 0.58 -23.35 -6.94
N TRP A 387 1.81 -22.92 -6.69
CA TRP A 387 3.03 -23.61 -7.11
C TRP A 387 3.55 -24.59 -6.04
N PHE A 388 2.92 -24.66 -4.87
CA PHE A 388 3.24 -25.64 -3.81
C PHE A 388 2.36 -26.90 -3.90
N GLY A 389 1.91 -27.24 -5.11
CA GLY A 389 1.14 -28.45 -5.41
C GLY A 389 1.87 -29.74 -5.03
N ILE A 390 1.14 -30.86 -5.02
CA ILE A 390 1.67 -32.12 -4.48
C ILE A 390 2.90 -32.65 -5.24
N GLU A 391 3.03 -32.34 -6.54
CA GLU A 391 4.17 -32.76 -7.35
C GLU A 391 5.46 -32.01 -7.01
N ASN A 392 5.38 -30.69 -6.84
CA ASN A 392 6.52 -29.88 -6.40
C ASN A 392 6.96 -30.24 -4.99
N ARG A 393 6.00 -30.56 -4.10
CA ARG A 393 6.32 -31.12 -2.78
C ARG A 393 7.04 -32.46 -2.90
N LYS A 394 6.54 -33.39 -3.72
CA LYS A 394 7.23 -34.68 -3.95
C LYS A 394 8.66 -34.48 -4.47
N LYS A 395 8.88 -33.55 -5.40
CA LYS A 395 10.21 -33.22 -5.93
C LYS A 395 11.13 -32.67 -4.84
N ALA A 396 10.68 -31.68 -4.07
CA ALA A 396 11.46 -31.10 -2.96
C ALA A 396 11.81 -32.14 -1.89
N PHE A 397 10.84 -32.99 -1.50
CA PHE A 397 11.11 -34.10 -0.57
C PHE A 397 12.10 -35.11 -1.15
N GLY A 398 11.99 -35.45 -2.44
CA GLY A 398 12.92 -36.35 -3.13
C GLY A 398 14.34 -35.82 -3.16
N GLU A 399 14.53 -34.53 -3.49
CA GLU A 399 15.83 -33.87 -3.52
C GLU A 399 16.48 -33.81 -2.13
N VAL A 400 15.73 -33.45 -1.09
CA VAL A 400 16.23 -33.41 0.30
C VAL A 400 16.64 -34.80 0.79
N ILE A 401 15.83 -35.83 0.51
CA ILE A 401 16.15 -37.21 0.89
C ILE A 401 17.41 -37.69 0.16
N SER A 402 17.51 -37.41 -1.15
CA SER A 402 18.67 -37.77 -1.98
C SER A 402 19.95 -37.07 -1.52
N GLN A 403 19.90 -35.75 -1.27
CA GLN A 403 21.04 -34.98 -0.77
C GLN A 403 21.51 -35.48 0.59
N ARG A 404 20.58 -35.77 1.51
CA ARG A 404 20.93 -36.32 2.83
C ARG A 404 21.64 -37.66 2.69
N SER A 405 21.14 -38.54 1.80
CA SER A 405 21.77 -39.82 1.50
C SER A 405 23.17 -39.64 0.90
N LEU A 406 23.34 -38.69 -0.03
CA LEU A 406 24.63 -38.41 -0.66
C LEU A 406 25.65 -37.85 0.35
N ILE A 407 25.24 -36.92 1.21
CA ILE A 407 26.08 -36.35 2.28
C ILE A 407 26.52 -37.45 3.25
N GLU A 408 25.62 -38.38 3.60
CA GLU A 408 25.94 -39.51 4.46
C GLU A 408 26.95 -40.45 3.81
N LEU A 409 26.78 -40.74 2.51
CA LEU A 409 27.72 -41.53 1.72
C LEU A 409 29.10 -40.86 1.65
N GLN A 410 29.15 -39.55 1.34
CA GLN A 410 30.39 -38.78 1.31
C GLN A 410 31.07 -38.71 2.68
N LYS A 411 30.31 -38.58 3.78
CA LYS A 411 30.86 -38.61 5.13
C LYS A 411 31.51 -39.95 5.45
N ASN A 412 30.89 -41.05 5.05
CA ASN A 412 31.43 -42.39 5.24
C ASN A 412 32.70 -42.61 4.41
N GLU A 413 32.72 -42.12 3.17
CA GLU A 413 33.90 -42.17 2.31
C GLU A 413 35.06 -41.33 2.88
N ILE A 414 34.79 -40.10 3.33
CA ILE A 414 35.78 -39.24 4.00
C ILE A 414 36.34 -39.93 5.26
N LEU A 415 35.48 -40.60 6.04
CA LEU A 415 35.93 -41.34 7.22
C LEU A 415 36.85 -42.50 6.84
N ALA A 416 36.46 -43.31 5.86
CA ALA A 416 37.28 -44.42 5.37
C ALA A 416 38.64 -43.95 4.84
N LEU A 417 38.65 -42.88 4.04
CA LEU A 417 39.88 -42.27 3.52
C LEU A 417 40.77 -41.73 4.65
N ARG A 418 40.20 -41.13 5.70
CA ARG A 418 40.96 -40.65 6.87
C ARG A 418 41.60 -41.81 7.63
N THR A 419 40.86 -42.90 7.87
CA THR A 419 41.38 -44.09 8.54
C THR A 419 42.50 -44.75 7.75
N GLU A 420 42.35 -44.86 6.41
CA GLU A 420 43.42 -45.42 5.58
C GLU A 420 44.66 -44.52 5.54
N ASN A 421 44.49 -43.20 5.51
CA ASN A 421 45.61 -42.26 5.61
C ASN A 421 46.38 -42.42 6.92
N GLU A 422 45.67 -42.61 8.03
CA GLU A 422 46.29 -42.86 9.35
C GLU A 422 47.05 -44.18 9.38
N ARG A 423 46.46 -45.26 8.82
CA ARG A 423 47.14 -46.56 8.68
C ARG A 423 48.43 -46.45 7.87
N LEU A 424 48.37 -45.78 6.72
CA LEU A 424 49.55 -45.57 5.86
C LEU A 424 50.62 -44.71 6.55
N ARG A 425 50.22 -43.70 7.34
CA ARG A 425 51.17 -42.90 8.13
C ARG A 425 51.90 -43.74 9.17
N LEU A 426 51.19 -44.60 9.90
CA LEU A 426 51.80 -45.52 10.87
C LEU A 426 52.74 -46.53 10.18
N GLU A 427 52.36 -47.03 9.01
CA GLU A 427 53.20 -47.95 8.23
C GLU A 427 54.48 -47.26 7.73
N VAL A 428 54.37 -46.02 7.22
CA VAL A 428 55.53 -45.21 6.85
C VAL A 428 56.44 -44.92 8.05
N GLU A 429 55.87 -44.62 9.21
CA GLU A 429 56.62 -44.38 10.45
C GLU A 429 57.36 -45.64 10.90
N LYS A 430 56.68 -46.80 10.87
CA LYS A 430 57.29 -48.11 11.15
C LYS A 430 58.43 -48.43 10.18
N LEU A 431 58.25 -48.18 8.89
CA LEU A 431 59.28 -48.40 7.87
C LEU A 431 60.48 -47.47 8.06
N LYS A 432 60.26 -46.22 8.46
CA LYS A 432 61.33 -45.27 8.82
C LYS A 432 62.12 -45.72 10.05
N LEU A 433 61.42 -46.21 11.08
CA LEU A 433 62.07 -46.77 12.28
C LEU A 433 62.90 -48.01 11.95
N SER A 434 62.41 -48.90 11.07
CA SER A 434 63.16 -50.09 10.63
C SER A 434 64.34 -49.81 9.70
N LYS A 435 64.42 -48.61 9.10
CA LYS A 435 65.56 -48.17 8.26
C LYS A 435 66.66 -47.45 9.05
N ASN A 436 66.39 -47.08 10.30
CA ASN A 436 67.32 -46.38 11.20
C ASN A 436 67.98 -47.32 12.23
N ILE A 437 67.83 -48.64 12.05
CA ILE A 437 68.59 -49.71 12.70
C ILE A 437 69.48 -50.33 11.62
#